data_AF-A0A521H9E8-F1
#
_entry.id   AF-A0A521H9E8-F1
#
_cell.length_a   1.000
_cell.length_b   1.000
_cell.length_c   1.000
_cell.angle_alpha   90.00
_cell.angle_beta   90.00
_cell.angle_gamma   90.00
#
_symmetry.space_group_name_H-M   'P 1'
#
loop_
_entity.id
_entity.type
_entity.pdbx_description
1 polymer ?
#
loop_
_entity_poly.entity_id
_entity_poly.type
_entity_poly.pdbx_seq_one_letter_code
_entity_poly.pdbx_strand_id
1 'polypeptide(L)'
;MNTTYYYTVMEIVTTFGYDPGKNEQFVNVKDFKGSNLRRCREEAVEWYYERSRGLENAGGYFLPFASPENFVLGKNAVYSVFLSLIEVFEGNEYEYPLTGVEDETIMENLEIEREILRKLK
;
A
#
# COMPACT_ATOMS: atom_id res chain seq x y z
N MET A 1 0.15 8.41 -28.07
CA MET A 1 0.27 7.37 -27.02
C MET A 1 -0.27 7.98 -25.74
N ASN A 2 -1.20 7.31 -25.06
CA ASN A 2 -1.88 7.88 -23.88
C ASN A 2 -1.41 7.09 -22.65
N THR A 3 -0.35 7.57 -21.99
CA THR A 3 0.11 7.02 -20.71
C THR A 3 -0.68 7.70 -19.60
N THR A 4 -1.25 6.92 -18.68
CA THR A 4 -1.94 7.44 -17.49
C THR A 4 -1.22 6.99 -16.24
N TYR A 5 -1.16 7.86 -15.23
CA TYR A 5 -0.55 7.55 -13.95
C TYR A 5 -1.55 7.78 -12.82
N TYR A 6 -1.50 6.93 -11.78
CA TYR A 6 -2.25 7.12 -10.54
C TYR A 6 -1.54 6.43 -9.38
N TYR A 7 -1.99 6.68 -8.15
CA TYR A 7 -1.46 6.00 -6.97
C TYR A 7 -2.46 4.98 -6.44
N THR A 8 -1.95 3.88 -5.88
CA THR A 8 -2.78 2.88 -5.20
C THR A 8 -2.23 2.63 -3.81
N VAL A 9 -3.12 2.58 -2.83
CA VAL A 9 -2.82 2.06 -1.50
C VAL A 9 -3.51 0.71 -1.34
N MET A 10 -2.72 -0.33 -1.07
CA MET A 10 -3.22 -1.68 -0.78
C MET A 10 -2.96 -2.02 0.68
N GLU A 11 -3.99 -2.46 1.37
CA GLU A 11 -3.94 -2.97 2.73
C GLU A 11 -4.31 -4.45 2.72
N ILE A 12 -3.49 -5.24 3.40
CA ILE A 12 -3.71 -6.66 3.61
C ILE A 12 -3.71 -6.93 5.11
N VAL A 13 -4.71 -7.66 5.58
CA VAL A 13 -4.76 -8.18 6.95
C VAL A 13 -5.08 -9.67 6.93
N THR A 14 -4.34 -10.47 7.69
CA THR A 14 -4.62 -11.90 7.80
C THR A 14 -4.34 -12.43 9.21
N THR A 15 -5.18 -13.39 9.60
CA THR A 15 -5.04 -14.18 10.83
C THR A 15 -4.59 -15.61 10.52
N PHE A 16 -4.42 -15.94 9.24
CA PHE A 16 -4.15 -17.29 8.74
C PHE A 16 -5.18 -18.35 9.20
N GLY A 17 -6.43 -17.95 9.47
CA GLY A 17 -7.48 -18.86 9.90
C GLY A 17 -7.46 -19.21 11.40
N TYR A 18 -6.64 -18.52 12.20
CA TYR A 18 -6.53 -18.78 13.64
C TYR A 18 -7.48 -17.92 14.50
N ASP A 19 -8.24 -17.01 13.89
CA ASP A 19 -9.31 -16.26 14.57
C ASP A 19 -10.68 -16.81 14.16
N PRO A 20 -11.45 -17.43 15.09
CA PRO A 20 -12.76 -18.01 14.80
C PRO A 20 -13.76 -17.05 14.15
N GLY A 21 -13.61 -15.75 14.34
CA GLY A 21 -14.47 -14.71 13.75
C GLY A 21 -13.94 -14.12 12.45
N LYS A 22 -12.70 -14.41 12.07
CA LYS A 22 -12.04 -13.89 10.85
C LYS A 22 -11.08 -14.94 10.29
N ASN A 23 -11.62 -15.88 9.53
CA ASN A 23 -10.85 -16.99 8.96
C ASN A 23 -10.18 -16.64 7.62
N GLU A 24 -10.58 -15.56 6.98
CA GLU A 24 -10.13 -15.16 5.64
C GLU A 24 -9.26 -13.90 5.70
N GLN A 25 -8.35 -13.80 4.73
CA GLN A 25 -7.59 -12.60 4.48
C GLN A 25 -8.54 -11.46 4.07
N PHE A 26 -8.32 -10.29 4.65
CA PHE A 26 -8.95 -9.05 4.22
C PHE A 26 -7.98 -8.29 3.33
N VAL A 27 -8.45 -7.88 2.15
CA VAL A 27 -7.70 -7.02 1.23
C VAL A 27 -8.55 -5.80 0.92
N ASN A 28 -7.97 -4.61 1.08
CA ASN A 28 -8.58 -3.35 0.72
C ASN A 28 -7.65 -2.57 -0.20
N VAL A 29 -8.17 -2.13 -1.34
CA VAL A 29 -7.41 -1.39 -2.36
C VAL A 29 -8.11 -0.07 -2.60
N LYS A 30 -7.34 1.03 -2.57
CA LYS A 30 -7.85 2.37 -2.87
C LYS A 30 -6.96 3.04 -3.91
N ASP A 31 -7.58 3.39 -5.03
CA ASP A 31 -6.95 4.15 -6.11
C ASP A 31 -7.16 5.66 -5.93
N PHE A 32 -6.11 6.42 -6.21
CA PHE A 32 -6.07 7.88 -6.21
C PHE A 32 -5.81 8.36 -7.65
N LYS A 33 -6.90 8.47 -8.41
CA LYS A 33 -6.90 8.89 -9.82
C LYS A 33 -7.32 10.36 -9.91
N GLY A 34 -6.63 11.14 -10.74
CA GLY A 34 -6.96 12.56 -10.92
C GLY A 34 -6.07 13.26 -11.94
N SER A 35 -6.46 14.48 -12.31
CA SER A 35 -5.72 15.30 -13.28
C SER A 35 -4.44 15.92 -12.70
N ASN A 36 -4.33 16.01 -11.37
CA ASN A 36 -3.13 16.49 -10.69
C ASN A 36 -2.47 15.34 -9.93
N LEU A 37 -1.51 14.69 -10.58
CA LEU A 37 -0.80 13.54 -10.02
C LEU A 37 -0.08 13.88 -8.69
N ARG A 38 0.43 15.11 -8.53
CA ARG A 38 1.07 15.55 -7.27
C ARG A 38 0.08 15.57 -6.11
N ARG A 39 -1.12 16.06 -6.36
CA ARG A 39 -2.20 16.04 -5.37
C ARG A 39 -2.62 14.60 -5.05
N CYS A 40 -2.75 13.74 -6.06
CA CYS A 40 -3.07 12.32 -5.84
C CYS A 40 -2.00 11.63 -4.98
N ARG A 41 -0.72 11.97 -5.17
CA ARG A 41 0.39 11.49 -4.32
C ARG A 41 0.21 11.89 -2.87
N GLU A 42 -0.06 13.17 -2.62
CA GLU A 42 -0.26 13.70 -1.26
C GLU A 42 -1.42 13.00 -0.55
N GLU A 43 -2.56 12.85 -1.24
CA GLU A 43 -3.74 12.16 -0.72
C GLU A 43 -3.48 10.66 -0.47
N ALA A 44 -2.72 9.99 -1.35
CA ALA A 44 -2.36 8.59 -1.20
C ALA A 44 -1.40 8.36 -0.02
N VAL A 45 -0.41 9.25 0.16
CA VAL A 45 0.52 9.22 1.29
C VAL A 45 -0.21 9.47 2.61
N GLU A 46 -1.11 10.45 2.66
CA GLU A 46 -1.92 10.72 3.85
C GLU A 46 -2.76 9.49 4.24
N TRP A 47 -3.44 8.88 3.25
CA TRP A 47 -4.22 7.67 3.47
C TRP A 47 -3.36 6.49 3.92
N TYR A 48 -2.19 6.28 3.31
CA TYR A 48 -1.24 5.25 3.75
C TYR A 48 -0.91 5.40 5.23
N TYR A 49 -0.53 6.60 5.69
CA TYR A 49 -0.21 6.83 7.10
C TYR A 49 -1.42 6.74 8.02
N GLU A 50 -2.62 7.10 7.55
CA GLU A 50 -3.86 6.90 8.30
C GLU A 50 -4.15 5.41 8.50
N ARG A 51 -4.02 4.58 7.45
CA ARG A 51 -4.24 3.13 7.53
C ARG A 51 -3.20 2.45 8.40
N SER A 52 -1.91 2.74 8.21
CA SER A 52 -0.84 2.16 9.02
C SER A 52 -1.01 2.49 10.51
N ARG A 53 -1.25 3.76 10.86
CA ARG A 53 -1.53 4.16 12.25
C ARG A 53 -2.83 3.54 12.76
N GLY A 54 -3.85 3.47 11.91
CA GLY A 54 -5.13 2.86 12.25
C GLY A 54 -4.97 1.39 12.63
N LEU A 55 -4.18 0.62 11.88
CA LEU A 55 -3.90 -0.78 12.17
C LEU A 55 -3.01 -0.96 13.39
N GLU A 56 -1.99 -0.11 13.56
CA GLU A 56 -1.12 -0.11 14.74
C GLU A 56 -1.88 0.20 16.04
N ASN A 57 -2.85 1.11 15.97
CA ASN A 57 -3.61 1.58 17.14
C ASN A 57 -4.98 0.89 17.31
N ALA A 58 -5.47 0.16 16.31
CA ALA A 58 -6.75 -0.53 16.38
C ALA A 58 -6.64 -1.77 17.28
N GLY A 59 -6.99 -1.60 18.55
CA GLY A 59 -7.33 -2.68 19.48
C GLY A 59 -8.62 -3.45 19.11
N GLY A 60 -8.94 -3.59 17.81
CA GLY A 60 -10.18 -4.16 17.28
C GLY A 60 -10.03 -5.49 16.52
N TYR A 61 -8.84 -6.07 16.51
CA TYR A 61 -8.63 -7.48 16.16
C TYR A 61 -8.49 -8.27 17.47
N PHE A 62 -9.07 -9.47 17.55
CA PHE A 62 -9.03 -10.29 18.78
C PHE A 62 -7.59 -10.64 19.21
N LEU A 63 -6.66 -10.61 18.26
CA LEU A 63 -5.23 -10.79 18.47
C LEU A 63 -4.50 -9.45 18.22
N PRO A 64 -3.55 -9.05 19.09
CA PRO A 64 -2.77 -7.83 18.87
C PRO A 64 -1.99 -7.90 17.57
N PHE A 65 -1.86 -6.78 16.87
CA PHE A 65 -1.01 -6.69 15.69
C PHE A 65 0.48 -6.77 16.07
N ALA A 66 1.25 -7.45 15.24
CA ALA A 66 2.70 -7.45 15.32
C ALA A 66 3.30 -7.18 13.93
N SER A 67 4.47 -6.56 13.90
CA SER A 67 5.27 -6.47 12.67
C SER A 67 5.61 -7.87 12.15
N PRO A 68 5.95 -8.04 10.86
CA PRO A 68 6.34 -9.34 10.30
C PRO A 68 7.45 -10.03 11.11
N GLU A 69 8.40 -9.26 11.65
CA GLU A 69 9.51 -9.74 12.48
C GLU A 69 9.07 -10.32 13.84
N ASN A 70 7.92 -9.89 14.36
CA ASN A 70 7.37 -10.31 15.65
C ASN A 70 6.13 -11.20 15.50
N PHE A 71 5.84 -11.67 14.29
CA PHE A 71 4.67 -12.47 14.00
C PHE A 71 4.76 -13.85 14.67
N VAL A 72 3.73 -14.20 15.44
CA VAL A 72 3.55 -15.55 16.00
C VAL A 72 2.18 -16.08 15.59
N LEU A 73 2.19 -17.17 14.83
CA LEU A 73 0.99 -17.82 14.33
C LEU A 73 0.02 -18.15 15.48
N GLY A 74 -1.23 -17.71 15.35
CA GLY A 74 -2.30 -17.91 16.34
C GLY A 74 -2.23 -17.03 17.60
N LYS A 75 -1.26 -16.10 17.68
CA LYS A 75 -1.19 -15.12 18.77
C LYS A 75 -1.36 -13.67 18.32
N ASN A 76 -1.06 -13.38 17.07
CA ASN A 76 -1.07 -12.03 16.53
C ASN A 76 -1.65 -12.05 15.11
N ALA A 77 -2.40 -11.00 14.76
CA ALA A 77 -2.74 -10.73 13.36
C ALA A 77 -1.56 -10.04 12.69
N VAL A 78 -1.36 -10.32 11.39
CA VAL A 78 -0.36 -9.60 10.58
C VAL A 78 -1.10 -8.65 9.63
N TYR A 79 -0.53 -7.47 9.45
CA TYR A 79 -0.98 -6.54 8.43
C TYR A 79 0.20 -6.11 7.56
N SER A 80 -0.12 -5.65 6.36
CA SER A 80 0.82 -4.98 5.47
C SER A 80 0.06 -3.89 4.72
N VAL A 81 0.69 -2.73 4.58
CA VAL A 81 0.17 -1.62 3.78
C VAL A 81 1.23 -1.23 2.76
N PHE A 82 0.83 -1.11 1.52
CA PHE A 82 1.68 -0.76 0.39
C PHE A 82 1.15 0.51 -0.26
N LEU A 83 2.06 1.39 -0.68
CA LEU A 83 1.78 2.50 -1.57
C LEU A 83 2.56 2.29 -2.86
N SER A 84 1.88 2.33 -3.99
CA SER A 84 2.48 2.15 -5.31
C SER A 84 2.07 3.27 -6.26
N LEU A 85 2.98 3.64 -7.17
CA LEU A 85 2.65 4.39 -8.38
C LEU A 85 2.28 3.36 -9.47
N ILE A 86 1.16 3.58 -10.15
CA ILE A 86 0.73 2.77 -11.27
C ILE A 86 0.89 3.56 -12.57
N GLU A 87 1.60 2.98 -13.54
CA GLU A 87 1.64 3.44 -14.93
C GLU A 87 0.77 2.54 -15.79
N VAL A 88 -0.15 3.15 -16.55
CA VAL A 88 -0.94 2.45 -17.56
C VAL A 88 -0.46 2.88 -18.93
N PHE A 89 0.21 1.97 -19.63
CA PHE A 89 0.75 2.20 -20.97
C PHE A 89 0.27 1.10 -21.93
N GLU A 90 -0.44 1.52 -22.98
CA GLU A 90 -0.99 0.62 -24.01
C GLU A 90 -1.86 -0.52 -23.45
N GLY A 91 -2.57 -0.25 -22.36
CA GLY A 91 -3.44 -1.23 -21.69
C GLY A 91 -2.72 -2.18 -20.73
N ASN A 92 -1.40 -2.03 -20.56
CA ASN A 92 -0.62 -2.74 -19.55
C ASN A 92 -0.46 -1.86 -18.32
N GLU A 93 -0.61 -2.47 -17.14
CA GLU A 93 -0.36 -1.82 -15.86
C GLU A 93 1.02 -2.22 -15.34
N TYR A 94 1.80 -1.22 -14.95
CA TYR A 94 3.10 -1.37 -14.32
C TYR A 94 3.04 -0.78 -12.92
N GLU A 95 3.39 -1.58 -11.92
CA GLU A 95 3.36 -1.18 -10.52
C GLU A 95 4.78 -0.86 -10.03
N TYR A 96 4.93 0.31 -9.42
CA TYR A 96 6.16 0.78 -8.79
C TYR A 96 5.93 0.96 -7.29
N PRO A 97 6.22 -0.06 -6.46
CA PRO A 97 6.11 0.04 -5.00
C PRO A 97 7.00 1.15 -4.44
N LEU A 98 6.40 2.06 -3.67
CA LEU A 98 7.07 3.19 -3.02
C LEU A 98 7.26 2.98 -1.52
N THR A 99 6.52 2.04 -0.93
CA THR A 99 6.65 1.61 0.48
C THR A 99 6.26 0.13 0.62
N GLY A 100 6.62 -0.47 1.76
CA GLY A 100 6.16 -1.82 2.13
C GLY A 100 6.91 -2.98 1.47
N VAL A 101 7.98 -2.69 0.73
CA VAL A 101 8.89 -3.69 0.11
C VAL A 101 10.35 -3.40 0.53
N GLU A 102 11.32 -4.09 -0.07
CA GLU A 102 12.74 -3.92 0.21
C GLU A 102 13.26 -2.51 -0.14
N ASP A 103 14.17 -1.97 0.67
CA ASP A 103 14.69 -0.60 0.55
C ASP A 103 15.32 -0.30 -0.83
N GLU A 104 16.02 -1.27 -1.42
CA GLU A 104 16.64 -1.13 -2.75
C GLU A 104 15.57 -0.91 -3.83
N THR A 105 14.51 -1.72 -3.82
CA THR A 105 13.35 -1.56 -4.73
C THR A 105 12.66 -0.22 -4.52
N ILE A 106 12.50 0.22 -3.27
CA ILE A 106 11.89 1.52 -2.96
C ILE A 106 12.73 2.66 -3.54
N MET A 107 14.06 2.62 -3.38
CA MET A 107 14.95 3.67 -3.88
C MET A 107 14.85 3.81 -5.40
N GLU A 108 14.91 2.70 -6.14
CA GLU A 108 14.78 2.70 -7.60
C GLU A 108 13.42 3.28 -8.05
N ASN A 109 12.33 2.84 -7.42
CA ASN A 109 10.99 3.28 -7.78
C ASN A 109 10.72 4.76 -7.43
N LEU A 110 11.33 5.28 -6.35
CA LEU A 110 11.28 6.70 -6.03
C LEU A 110 12.02 7.56 -7.07
N GLU A 111 13.08 7.05 -7.70
CA GLU A 111 13.74 7.74 -8.81
C GLU A 111 12.84 7.79 -10.04
N ILE A 112 12.18 6.67 -10.37
CA ILE A 112 11.18 6.61 -11.46
C ILE A 112 10.04 7.61 -11.21
N GLU A 113 9.47 7.62 -10.00
CA GLU A 113 8.42 8.57 -9.60
C GLU A 113 8.88 10.02 -9.82
N ARG A 114 10.08 10.36 -9.37
CA ARG A 114 10.62 11.73 -9.50
C ARG A 114 10.72 12.16 -10.95
N GLU A 115 11.18 11.28 -11.83
CA GLU A 115 11.31 11.56 -13.26
C GLU A 115 9.95 11.73 -13.94
N ILE A 116 8.95 10.92 -13.59
CA ILE A 116 7.57 11.07 -14.08
C ILE A 116 6.99 12.42 -13.63
N LEU A 117 7.08 12.74 -12.34
CA LEU A 117 6.58 14.00 -11.79
C LEU A 117 7.31 15.23 -12.36
N ARG A 118 8.56 15.09 -12.81
CA ARG A 118 9.32 16.16 -13.50
C ARG A 118 8.81 16.40 -14.92
N LYS A 119 8.49 15.34 -15.66
CA LYS A 119 8.00 15.40 -17.05
C LYS A 119 6.56 15.94 -17.15
N LEU A 120 5.75 15.73 -16.11
CA LEU A 120 4.37 16.21 -16.02
C LEU A 120 4.23 17.66 -15.54
N LYS A 121 5.31 18.46 -15.61
CA LYS A 121 5.28 19.92 -15.43
C LYS A 121 4.68 20.61 -16.65
#